data_AF-A0A6N9U2T8-F1
#
_entry.id   AF-A0A6N9U2T8-F1
#
_cell.length_a   1.000
_cell.length_b   1.000
_cell.length_c   1.000
_cell.angle_alpha   90.00
_cell.angle_beta   90.00
_cell.angle_gamma   90.00
#
_symmetry.space_group_name_H-M   'P 1'
#
loop_
_entity.id
_entity.type
_entity.pdbx_description
1 polymer ?
#
loop_
_entity_poly.entity_id
_entity_poly.type
_entity_poly.pdbx_seq_one_letter_code
_entity_poly.pdbx_strand_id
1 'polypeptide(L)'
;MARLQHTVTVAALDRSWFEECAALLLDVVESTRTGPGGTLLEGGEPVPGVRLVRGRHLRAGARYTVTQAPAPSAPGRAPQADAGTLTVGIREWRRSTAIAVEQRVASADAAGRVTLRIRTPDRPSGLEAACTLRDPAGGFLQRISGRARCDLAAWWAA
;
A
#
# COMPACT_ATOMS: atom_id res chain seq x y z
N MET A 1 5.95 -8.37 30.56
CA MET A 1 5.91 -8.03 29.13
C MET A 1 7.14 -8.63 28.47
N ALA A 2 6.97 -9.53 27.49
CA ALA A 2 8.10 -10.07 26.73
C ALA A 2 8.53 -9.05 25.67
N ARG A 3 9.84 -8.79 25.58
CA ARG A 3 10.43 -7.98 24.51
C ARG A 3 11.24 -8.93 23.62
N LEU A 4 10.83 -9.05 22.36
CA LEU A 4 11.58 -9.79 21.35
C LEU A 4 12.49 -8.81 20.62
N GLN A 5 13.77 -9.16 20.46
CA GLN A 5 14.70 -8.44 19.60
C GLN A 5 15.16 -9.40 18.51
N HIS A 6 15.07 -8.96 17.26
CA HIS A 6 15.49 -9.73 16.10
C HIS A 6 16.22 -8.80 15.12
N THR A 7 17.34 -9.27 14.60
CA THR A 7 18.15 -8.55 13.60
C THR A 7 18.09 -9.34 12.30
N VAL A 8 17.78 -8.65 11.20
CA VAL A 8 17.71 -9.23 9.85
C VAL A 8 18.77 -8.55 8.99
N THR A 9 19.60 -9.34 8.32
CA THR A 9 20.53 -8.86 7.31
C THR A 9 19.85 -8.88 5.96
N VAL A 10 20.00 -7.79 5.21
CA VAL A 10 19.28 -7.49 3.98
C VAL A 10 20.28 -6.94 2.98
N ALA A 11 20.19 -7.37 1.72
CA ALA A 11 21.09 -6.90 0.68
C ALA A 11 20.87 -5.40 0.46
N ALA A 12 21.96 -4.65 0.34
CA ALA A 12 21.89 -3.24 -0.03
C ALA A 12 21.39 -3.15 -1.48
N LEU A 13 20.22 -2.56 -1.64
CA LEU A 13 19.68 -2.24 -2.95
C LEU A 13 20.38 -1.00 -3.49
N ASP A 14 20.80 -1.02 -4.75
CA ASP A 14 21.41 0.13 -5.40
C ASP A 14 20.48 1.35 -5.33
N ARG A 15 21.04 2.49 -4.94
CA ARG A 15 20.27 3.71 -4.72
C ARG A 15 19.72 4.28 -6.02
N SER A 16 20.57 4.43 -7.04
CA SER A 16 20.18 4.96 -8.34
C SER A 16 19.05 4.13 -8.96
N TRP A 17 19.22 2.81 -8.95
CA TRP A 17 18.21 1.87 -9.43
C TRP A 17 16.88 2.05 -8.72
N PHE A 18 16.89 2.18 -7.38
CA PHE A 18 15.66 2.36 -6.61
C PHE A 18 14.98 3.69 -6.88
N GLU A 19 15.75 4.79 -6.97
CA GLU A 19 15.22 6.12 -7.31
C GLU A 19 14.59 6.13 -8.71
N GLU A 20 15.25 5.53 -9.71
CA GLU A 20 14.72 5.38 -11.06
C GLU A 20 13.43 4.54 -11.08
N CYS A 21 13.42 3.39 -10.40
CA CYS A 21 12.25 2.54 -10.31
C CYS A 21 11.07 3.23 -9.60
N ALA A 22 11.34 4.01 -8.55
CA ALA A 22 10.32 4.78 -7.85
C ALA A 22 9.70 5.85 -8.76
N ALA A 23 10.54 6.60 -9.49
CA ALA A 23 10.07 7.61 -10.44
C ALA A 23 9.21 6.99 -11.55
N LEU A 24 9.68 5.89 -12.16
CA LEU A 24 8.93 5.17 -13.20
C LEU A 24 7.59 4.64 -12.69
N LEU A 25 7.54 4.09 -11.48
CA LEU A 25 6.30 3.61 -10.89
C LEU A 25 5.32 4.76 -10.66
N LEU A 26 5.80 5.91 -10.20
CA LEU A 26 4.96 7.10 -10.02
C LEU A 26 4.44 7.64 -11.36
N ASP A 27 5.25 7.61 -12.42
CA ASP A 27 4.84 7.98 -13.77
C ASP A 27 3.70 7.10 -14.27
N VAL A 28 3.84 5.77 -14.12
CA VAL A 28 2.78 4.83 -14.48
C VAL A 28 1.51 5.06 -13.68
N VAL A 29 1.63 5.32 -12.38
CA VAL A 29 0.45 5.57 -11.52
C VAL A 29 -0.24 6.87 -11.91
N GLU A 30 0.52 7.93 -12.18
CA GLU A 30 -0.03 9.25 -12.55
C GLU A 30 -0.57 9.32 -13.98
N SER A 31 -0.08 8.48 -14.90
CA SER A 31 -0.63 8.37 -16.25
C SER A 31 -1.94 7.57 -16.31
N THR A 32 -2.33 6.92 -15.22
CA THR A 32 -3.62 6.23 -15.16
C THR A 32 -4.80 7.19 -15.25
N ARG A 33 -5.89 6.71 -15.85
CA ARG A 33 -7.14 7.45 -16.02
C ARG A 33 -8.25 6.73 -15.27
N THR A 34 -9.14 7.50 -14.64
CA THR A 34 -10.28 6.93 -13.91
C THR A 34 -11.58 7.35 -14.56
N GLY A 35 -12.50 6.41 -14.75
CA GLY A 35 -13.82 6.66 -15.31
C GLY A 35 -14.88 5.65 -14.84
N PRO A 36 -16.09 5.67 -15.45
CA PRO A 36 -17.19 4.77 -15.09
C PRO A 36 -16.83 3.28 -15.18
N GLY A 37 -15.95 2.93 -16.13
CA GLY A 37 -15.43 1.59 -16.36
C GLY A 37 -14.33 1.13 -15.40
N GLY A 38 -13.87 1.98 -14.47
CA GLY A 38 -12.76 1.69 -13.56
C GLY A 38 -11.52 2.53 -13.83
N THR A 39 -10.37 2.04 -13.36
CA THR A 39 -9.07 2.67 -13.60
C THR A 39 -8.42 2.02 -14.82
N LEU A 40 -7.88 2.83 -15.72
CA LEU A 40 -7.21 2.41 -16.94
C LEU A 40 -5.76 2.87 -16.89
N LEU A 41 -4.85 2.08 -17.43
CA LEU A 41 -3.51 2.52 -17.78
C LEU A 41 -3.57 3.56 -18.91
N GLU A 42 -2.44 4.21 -19.19
CA GLU A 42 -2.32 5.18 -20.28
C GLU A 42 -2.70 4.58 -21.64
N GLY A 43 -2.30 3.34 -21.90
CA GLY A 43 -2.64 2.57 -23.11
C GLY A 43 -4.13 2.19 -23.21
N GLY A 44 -4.92 2.42 -22.17
CA GLY A 44 -6.35 2.12 -22.12
C GLY A 44 -6.69 0.75 -21.54
N GLU A 45 -5.68 -0.04 -21.19
CA GLU A 45 -5.87 -1.34 -20.54
C GLU A 45 -6.44 -1.16 -19.12
N PRO A 46 -7.44 -1.95 -18.72
CA PRO A 46 -8.01 -1.84 -17.38
C PRO A 46 -7.03 -2.30 -16.31
N VAL A 47 -6.93 -1.55 -15.22
CA VAL A 47 -6.28 -1.98 -13.98
C VAL A 47 -7.29 -2.81 -13.19
N PRO A 48 -7.11 -4.14 -13.11
CA PRO A 48 -8.12 -5.02 -12.54
C PRO A 48 -8.41 -4.68 -11.07
N GLY A 49 -9.68 -4.66 -10.71
CA GLY A 49 -10.12 -4.49 -9.33
C GLY A 49 -9.93 -3.08 -8.74
N VAL A 50 -9.36 -2.11 -9.48
CA VAL A 50 -9.11 -0.75 -8.96
C VAL A 50 -10.14 0.24 -9.51
N ARG A 51 -10.90 0.86 -8.63
CA ARG A 51 -11.92 1.86 -9.00
C ARG A 51 -11.83 3.08 -8.10
N LEU A 52 -11.82 4.27 -8.69
CA LEU A 52 -12.00 5.53 -7.96
C LEU A 52 -13.48 5.68 -7.58
N VAL A 53 -13.77 5.73 -6.28
CA VAL A 53 -15.14 5.84 -5.75
C VAL A 53 -15.46 7.23 -5.20
N ARG A 54 -14.45 8.06 -4.91
CA ARG A 54 -14.66 9.43 -4.44
C ARG A 54 -13.45 10.31 -4.76
N GLY A 55 -13.69 11.59 -5.01
CA GLY A 55 -12.66 12.61 -5.15
C GLY A 55 -12.08 12.67 -6.57
N ARG A 56 -10.94 13.34 -6.71
CA ARG A 56 -10.22 13.46 -7.99
C ARG A 56 -9.01 12.55 -7.98
N HIS A 57 -8.72 11.91 -9.11
CA HIS A 57 -7.58 11.02 -9.26
C HIS A 57 -6.29 11.60 -8.66
N LEU A 58 -5.65 10.85 -7.75
CA LEU A 58 -4.40 11.17 -7.05
C LEU A 58 -4.37 12.54 -6.37
N ARG A 59 -5.53 13.09 -5.98
CA ARG A 59 -5.58 14.29 -5.15
C ARG A 59 -5.94 13.91 -3.72
N ALA A 60 -5.52 14.76 -2.77
CA ALA A 60 -5.93 14.62 -1.39
C ALA A 60 -7.47 14.50 -1.31
N GLY A 61 -7.95 13.49 -0.59
CA GLY A 61 -9.37 13.15 -0.51
C GLY A 61 -9.86 12.14 -1.54
N ALA A 62 -9.04 11.74 -2.52
CA ALA A 62 -9.36 10.63 -3.41
C ALA A 62 -9.51 9.32 -2.63
N ARG A 63 -10.44 8.48 -3.04
CA ARG A 63 -10.68 7.16 -2.44
C ARG A 63 -10.90 6.14 -3.53
N TYR A 64 -10.16 5.04 -3.43
CA TYR A 64 -10.21 3.91 -4.34
C TYR A 64 -10.68 2.68 -3.59
N THR A 65 -11.43 1.82 -4.26
CA THR A 65 -11.64 0.44 -3.86
C THR A 65 -10.72 -0.44 -4.68
N VAL A 66 -10.06 -1.37 -4.01
CA VAL A 66 -9.25 -2.42 -4.59
C VAL A 66 -9.88 -3.74 -4.20
N THR A 67 -10.43 -4.44 -5.19
CA THR A 67 -10.95 -5.79 -5.02
C THR A 67 -9.87 -6.73 -5.54
N GLN A 68 -9.32 -7.60 -4.68
CA GLN A 68 -8.46 -8.66 -5.19
C GLN A 68 -9.29 -9.62 -6.04
N ALA A 69 -8.83 -9.96 -7.23
CA ALA A 69 -9.36 -11.15 -7.89
C ALA A 69 -9.06 -12.36 -7.00
N PRO A 70 -9.99 -13.33 -6.86
CA PRO A 70 -9.69 -14.56 -6.15
C PRO A 70 -8.44 -15.18 -6.80
N ALA A 71 -7.41 -15.47 -5.98
CA ALA A 71 -6.27 -16.22 -6.47
C ALA A 71 -6.78 -17.56 -7.02
N PRO A 72 -6.22 -18.09 -8.13
CA PRO A 72 -6.58 -19.42 -8.58
C PRO A 72 -6.33 -20.41 -7.43
N SER A 73 -7.37 -21.14 -7.04
CA SER A 73 -7.26 -22.16 -6.00
C SER A 73 -6.20 -23.16 -6.40
N ALA A 74 -5.13 -23.27 -5.62
CA ALA A 74 -4.24 -24.42 -5.73
C ALA A 74 -5.06 -25.70 -5.45
N PRO A 75 -4.89 -26.79 -6.21
CA PRO A 75 -5.65 -28.03 -5.98
C PRO A 75 -5.41 -28.51 -4.54
N GLY A 76 -6.50 -28.70 -3.80
CA GLY A 76 -6.48 -29.10 -2.38
C GLY A 76 -6.62 -27.96 -1.37
N ARG A 77 -6.66 -26.69 -1.79
CA ARG A 77 -6.97 -25.55 -0.90
C ARG A 77 -8.46 -25.18 -1.01
N ALA A 78 -9.16 -25.13 0.11
CA ALA A 78 -10.53 -24.62 0.16
C ALA A 78 -10.60 -23.23 -0.51
N PRO A 79 -11.67 -22.90 -1.25
CA PRO A 79 -11.80 -21.60 -1.89
C PRO A 79 -11.55 -20.49 -0.87
N GLN A 80 -10.67 -19.56 -1.20
CA GLN A 80 -10.34 -18.43 -0.33
C GLN A 80 -11.62 -17.62 -0.12
N ALA A 81 -12.19 -17.70 1.09
CA ALA A 81 -13.42 -17.00 1.44
C ALA A 81 -13.17 -15.49 1.39
N ASP A 82 -14.04 -14.80 0.64
CA ASP A 82 -14.12 -13.36 0.40
C ASP A 82 -12.81 -12.63 0.10
N ALA A 83 -12.67 -12.20 -1.15
CA ALA A 83 -11.72 -11.16 -1.54
C ALA A 83 -12.02 -9.89 -0.72
N GLY A 84 -11.31 -9.72 0.40
CA GLY A 84 -11.46 -8.58 1.29
C GLY A 84 -11.46 -7.27 0.51
N THR A 85 -12.36 -6.36 0.87
CA THR A 85 -12.41 -5.05 0.22
C THR A 85 -11.34 -4.16 0.83
N LEU A 86 -10.33 -3.79 0.03
CA LEU A 86 -9.31 -2.83 0.42
C LEU A 86 -9.74 -1.45 -0.07
N THR A 87 -9.87 -0.49 0.85
CA THR A 87 -10.12 0.91 0.48
C THR A 87 -8.85 1.73 0.66
N VAL A 88 -8.38 2.40 -0.39
CA VAL A 88 -7.19 3.26 -0.35
C VAL A 88 -7.61 4.71 -0.45
N GLY A 89 -7.28 5.52 0.55
CA GLY A 89 -7.52 6.96 0.58
C GLY A 89 -6.23 7.75 0.42
N ILE A 90 -6.21 8.72 -0.48
CA ILE A 90 -5.07 9.62 -0.67
C ILE A 90 -5.18 10.76 0.37
N ARG A 91 -4.16 10.88 1.21
CA ARG A 91 -4.02 11.97 2.19
C ARG A 91 -3.18 13.11 1.63
N GLU A 92 -2.10 12.77 0.94
CA GLU A 92 -1.20 13.71 0.29
C GLU A 92 -0.63 13.04 -0.97
N TRP A 93 -0.49 13.81 -2.04
CA TRP A 93 0.14 13.35 -3.26
C TRP A 93 0.97 14.47 -3.87
N ARG A 94 2.26 14.50 -3.54
CA ARG A 94 3.23 15.48 -4.01
C ARG A 94 4.60 14.82 -4.16
N ARG A 95 5.03 14.58 -5.40
CA ARG A 95 6.29 13.89 -5.69
C ARG A 95 7.54 14.53 -5.08
N SER A 96 7.56 15.86 -5.01
CA SER A 96 8.68 16.61 -4.46
C SER A 96 8.76 16.61 -2.93
N THR A 97 7.68 16.25 -2.22
CA THR A 97 7.60 16.40 -0.75
C THR A 97 7.16 15.12 -0.07
N ALA A 98 5.95 14.64 -0.33
CA ALA A 98 5.47 13.38 0.21
C ALA A 98 4.27 12.82 -0.54
N ILE A 99 4.17 11.50 -0.50
CA ILE A 99 2.92 10.78 -0.76
C ILE A 99 2.50 10.11 0.53
N ALA A 100 1.25 10.33 0.91
CA ALA A 100 0.65 9.72 2.09
C ALA A 100 -0.69 9.09 1.74
N VAL A 101 -0.84 7.82 2.09
CA VAL A 101 -2.04 7.04 1.83
C VAL A 101 -2.53 6.37 3.10
N GLU A 102 -3.84 6.21 3.20
CA GLU A 102 -4.50 5.45 4.25
C GLU A 102 -5.26 4.29 3.61
N GLN A 103 -4.89 3.09 3.97
CA GLN A 103 -5.56 1.86 3.61
C GLN A 103 -6.52 1.45 4.74
N ARG A 104 -7.74 1.07 4.38
CA ARG A 104 -8.66 0.35 5.25
C ARG A 104 -8.85 -1.04 4.71
N VAL A 105 -8.56 -2.03 5.53
CA VAL A 105 -8.75 -3.44 5.23
C VAL A 105 -10.02 -3.88 5.95
N ALA A 106 -10.91 -4.56 5.22
CA ALA A 106 -12.04 -5.28 5.79
C ALA A 106 -12.13 -6.64 5.08
N SER A 107 -11.74 -7.69 5.79
CA SER A 107 -11.92 -9.09 5.41
C SER A 107 -12.46 -9.89 6.60
N ALA A 108 -12.78 -11.16 6.38
CA ALA A 108 -13.19 -12.07 7.46
C ALA A 108 -12.11 -12.22 8.55
N ASP A 109 -10.83 -12.20 8.14
CA ASP A 109 -9.70 -12.44 9.04
C ASP A 109 -9.11 -11.16 9.67
N ALA A 110 -9.33 -10.00 9.05
CA ALA A 110 -8.70 -8.76 9.48
C ALA A 110 -9.54 -7.53 9.13
N ALA A 111 -9.77 -6.69 10.15
CA ALA A 111 -10.32 -5.36 9.99
C ALA A 111 -9.34 -4.32 10.57
N GLY A 112 -9.02 -3.29 9.80
CA GLY A 112 -8.08 -2.30 10.31
C GLY A 112 -7.72 -1.17 9.38
N ARG A 113 -6.78 -0.37 9.86
CA ARG A 113 -6.23 0.79 9.16
C ARG A 113 -4.72 0.66 9.07
N VAL A 114 -4.18 0.93 7.90
CA VAL A 114 -2.76 1.10 7.65
C VAL A 114 -2.54 2.48 7.05
N THR A 115 -1.60 3.24 7.59
CA THR A 115 -1.17 4.51 7.00
C THR A 115 0.26 4.36 6.53
N LEU A 116 0.52 4.79 5.31
CA LEU A 116 1.84 4.78 4.70
C LEU A 116 2.18 6.21 4.28
N ARG A 117 3.40 6.65 4.60
CA ARG A 117 3.94 7.92 4.14
C ARG A 117 5.35 7.70 3.63
N ILE A 118 5.60 8.11 2.40
CA ILE A 118 6.93 8.18 1.81
C ILE A 118 7.31 9.66 1.66
N ARG A 119 8.52 10.01 2.08
CA ARG A 119 9.11 11.35 1.95
C ARG A 119 9.93 11.42 0.68
N THR A 120 9.83 12.56 -0.01
CA THR A 120 10.47 12.84 -1.30
C THR A 120 10.34 11.66 -2.29
N PRO A 121 9.11 11.29 -2.72
CA PRO A 121 8.88 10.11 -3.57
C PRO A 121 9.80 9.92 -4.79
N ASP A 122 10.25 11.01 -5.45
CA ASP A 122 11.20 10.90 -6.59
C ASP A 122 12.62 10.51 -6.15
N ARG A 123 12.98 10.79 -4.89
CA ARG A 123 14.24 10.40 -4.25
C ARG A 123 13.96 9.96 -2.81
N PRO A 124 13.41 8.75 -2.62
CA PRO A 124 12.83 8.36 -1.34
C PRO A 124 13.81 8.50 -0.18
N SER A 125 13.56 9.42 0.74
CA SER A 125 14.46 9.66 1.88
C SER A 125 14.01 8.93 3.14
N GLY A 126 12.71 8.62 3.24
CA GLY A 126 12.19 7.91 4.40
C GLY A 126 10.79 7.36 4.18
N LEU A 127 10.53 6.27 4.90
CA LEU A 127 9.26 5.57 4.92
C LEU A 127 8.72 5.52 6.34
N GLU A 128 7.46 5.88 6.52
CA GLU A 128 6.73 5.76 7.77
C GLU A 128 5.49 4.90 7.52
N ALA A 129 5.31 3.87 8.34
CA ALA A 129 4.15 3.01 8.32
C ALA A 129 3.55 2.92 9.73
N ALA A 130 2.23 2.98 9.82
CA ALA A 130 1.52 2.66 11.06
C ALA A 130 0.34 1.75 10.73
N CYS A 131 0.12 0.74 11.56
CA CYS A 131 -1.00 -0.17 11.39
C CYS A 131 -1.77 -0.31 12.71
N THR A 132 -3.08 -0.49 12.57
CA THR A 132 -3.95 -0.96 13.65
C THR A 132 -4.90 -1.96 13.02
N LEU A 133 -4.69 -3.22 13.34
CA LEU A 133 -5.46 -4.36 12.86
C LEU A 133 -6.21 -4.99 14.04
N ARG A 134 -7.37 -5.55 13.75
CA ARG A 134 -8.18 -6.32 14.68
C ARG A 134 -8.63 -7.57 13.96
N ASP A 135 -8.66 -8.67 14.71
CA ASP A 135 -9.28 -9.91 14.28
C ASP A 135 -10.79 -9.79 14.54
N PRO A 136 -11.65 -9.82 13.49
CA PRO A 136 -13.10 -9.75 13.63
C PRO A 136 -13.71 -11.02 14.24
N ALA A 137 -13.11 -12.19 14.00
CA ALA A 137 -13.60 -13.48 14.46
C ALA A 137 -13.26 -13.75 15.94
N GLY A 138 -12.26 -13.03 16.47
CA GLY A 138 -11.79 -13.16 17.84
C GLY A 138 -10.81 -14.32 18.00
N GLY A 139 -9.85 -14.15 18.92
CA GLY A 139 -8.76 -15.10 19.15
C GLY A 139 -7.78 -14.58 20.21
N PHE A 140 -6.63 -15.25 20.38
CA PHE A 140 -5.60 -14.82 21.34
C PHE A 140 -4.99 -13.44 20.98
N LEU A 141 -4.98 -13.09 19.69
CA LEU A 141 -4.48 -11.82 19.17
C LEU A 141 -5.61 -10.95 18.61
N GLN A 142 -6.42 -10.40 19.50
CA GLN A 142 -7.59 -9.59 19.11
C GLN A 142 -7.23 -8.24 18.48
N ARG A 143 -6.02 -7.73 18.77
CA ARG A 143 -5.58 -6.42 18.30
C ARG A 143 -4.07 -6.39 18.10
N ILE A 144 -3.67 -5.91 16.93
CA ILE A 144 -2.28 -5.63 16.60
C ILE A 144 -2.17 -4.14 16.29
N SER A 145 -1.19 -3.49 16.88
CA SER A 145 -0.81 -2.13 16.51
C SER A 145 0.69 -2.05 16.36
N GLY A 146 1.15 -1.43 15.27
CA GLY A 146 2.55 -1.32 14.95
C GLY A 146 2.86 0.04 14.34
N ARG A 147 4.10 0.49 14.56
CA ARG A 147 4.70 1.60 13.83
C ARG A 147 6.06 1.16 13.35
N ALA A 148 6.36 1.44 12.09
CA ALA A 148 7.66 1.21 11.48
C ALA A 148 8.13 2.52 10.85
N ARG A 149 9.42 2.79 10.96
CA ARG A 149 10.07 3.91 10.30
C ARG A 149 11.38 3.43 9.72
N CYS A 150 11.62 3.77 8.47
CA CYS A 150 12.88 3.51 7.78
C CYS A 150 13.45 4.84 7.33
N ASP A 151 14.71 5.10 7.69
CA ASP A 151 15.50 6.21 7.16
C ASP A 151 16.32 5.68 5.99
N LEU A 152 15.83 5.93 4.77
CA LEU A 152 16.45 5.42 3.56
C LEU A 152 17.72 6.22 3.21
N ALA A 153 17.75 7.51 3.54
CA ALA A 153 18.95 8.32 3.37
C ALA A 153 20.10 7.79 4.22
N ALA A 154 19.83 7.44 5.49
CA ALA A 154 20.82 6.81 6.36
C ALA A 154 21.20 5.40 5.89
N TRP A 155 20.24 4.63 5.35
CA TRP A 155 20.50 3.29 4.82
C TRP A 155 21.55 3.28 3.72
N TRP A 156 21.46 4.17 2.73
CA TRP A 156 22.43 4.22 1.63
C TRP A 156 23.72 4.97 1.94
N ALA A 157 23.79 5.64 3.09
CA ALA A 157 25.01 6.29 3.57
C ALA A 157 25.88 5.36 4.43
N ALA A 158 25.34 4.20 4.83
CA ALA A 158 26.01 3.18 5.65
C ALA A 158 26.79 2.18 4.78
#